data_AF-A0A820JSV6-F1
#
_entry.id   AF-A0A820JSV6-F1
#
_cell.length_a   1.000
_cell.length_b   1.000
_cell.length_c   1.000
_cell.angle_alpha   90.00
_cell.angle_beta   90.00
_cell.angle_gamma   90.00
#
_symmetry.space_group_name_H-M   'P 1'
#
loop_
_entity.id
_entity.type
_entity.pdbx_description
1 polymer ?
#
loop_
_entity_poly.entity_id
_entity_poly.type
_entity_poly.pdbx_seq_one_letter_code
_entity_poly.pdbx_strand_id
1 'polypeptide(L)'
;MTSSTEETHLIPFPGDDILARPQSRLWRLFHGTHYMIGGLTFVSGSCMYFPSVYNNYSSALSIGGWLFTIGSFFFLLADLQEWWYYRVGCCFDGKYRSYLESQNVNRFRHPSNTITGRYERAEVGINFFTSACGSALYLAGSILFIPTFKDQLVLGEWFFIIGSTFIYVSQGWKLYRAACTNITNDQDHKFRFSNYLNDLPALGVDGFAGLGGVFYFIGTI
;
A
#
# COMPACT_ATOMS: atom_id res chain seq x y z
N MET A 1 1.44 21.31 -12.83
CA MET A 1 2.55 21.59 -13.75
C MET A 1 3.81 21.71 -12.91
N THR A 2 4.57 20.62 -12.78
CA THR A 2 5.90 20.63 -12.17
C THR A 2 6.89 21.12 -13.23
N SER A 3 7.80 22.04 -12.88
CA SER A 3 8.78 22.55 -13.85
C SER A 3 9.71 21.41 -14.28
N SER A 4 10.22 21.47 -15.51
CA SER A 4 11.17 20.50 -16.06
C SER A 4 12.44 20.32 -15.20
N THR A 5 12.72 21.27 -14.30
CA THR A 5 13.81 21.25 -13.33
C THR A 5 13.57 20.32 -12.13
N GLU A 6 12.32 20.06 -11.71
CA GLU A 6 12.03 19.07 -10.66
C GLU A 6 12.17 17.63 -11.16
N GLU A 7 11.93 17.36 -12.45
CA GLU A 7 12.09 16.02 -13.03
C GLU A 7 13.55 15.54 -13.00
N THR A 8 14.53 16.45 -13.08
CA THR A 8 15.97 16.11 -12.98
C THR A 8 16.44 15.68 -11.60
N HIS A 9 15.72 16.02 -10.52
CA HIS A 9 16.06 15.56 -9.17
C HIS A 9 15.53 14.16 -8.84
N LEU A 10 14.79 13.54 -9.76
CA LEU A 10 14.32 12.16 -9.65
C LEU A 10 15.32 11.14 -10.24
N ILE A 11 16.51 11.60 -10.62
CA ILE A 11 17.57 10.77 -11.15
C ILE A 11 18.42 10.25 -9.97
N PRO A 12 18.33 8.95 -9.62
CA PRO A 12 19.11 8.39 -8.52
C PRO A 12 20.61 8.47 -8.80
N PHE A 13 21.42 8.56 -7.74
CA PHE A 13 22.87 8.50 -7.87
C PHE A 13 23.30 7.07 -8.20
N PRO A 14 24.45 6.89 -8.87
CA PRO A 14 24.98 5.56 -9.15
C PRO A 14 25.19 4.79 -7.84
N GLY A 15 24.38 3.75 -7.59
CA GLY A 15 24.46 2.89 -6.40
C GLY A 15 23.25 2.92 -5.46
N ASP A 16 22.28 3.82 -5.66
CA ASP A 16 21.01 3.76 -4.93
C ASP A 16 20.09 2.67 -5.54
N ASP A 17 19.31 1.94 -4.72
CA ASP A 17 18.33 0.95 -5.23
C ASP A 17 17.38 1.65 -6.20
N ILE A 18 17.50 1.31 -7.48
CA ILE A 18 16.98 2.09 -8.60
C ILE A 18 15.44 1.98 -8.70
N LEU A 19 14.82 1.01 -8.02
CA LEU A 19 13.37 0.99 -7.81
C LEU A 19 12.93 1.94 -6.70
N ALA A 20 13.79 2.27 -5.75
CA ALA A 20 13.57 3.34 -4.78
C ALA A 20 13.89 4.68 -5.46
N ARG A 21 12.99 5.14 -6.34
CA ARG A 21 12.98 6.55 -6.75
C ARG A 21 13.16 7.40 -5.47
N PRO A 22 14.12 8.33 -5.44
CA PRO A 22 14.44 9.06 -4.22
C PRO A 22 13.21 9.85 -3.79
N GLN A 23 12.62 9.40 -2.68
CA GLN A 23 11.45 10.03 -2.11
C GLN A 23 11.90 11.31 -1.40
N SER A 24 11.33 12.45 -1.78
CA SER A 24 11.59 13.70 -1.07
C SER A 24 11.15 13.58 0.40
N ARG A 25 11.82 14.32 1.30
CA ARG A 25 11.42 14.36 2.71
C ARG A 25 9.96 14.75 2.88
N LEU A 26 9.48 15.67 2.04
CA LEU A 26 8.10 16.12 2.03
C LEU A 26 7.13 14.99 1.62
N TRP A 27 7.48 14.22 0.59
CA TRP A 27 6.69 13.06 0.18
C TRP A 27 6.57 12.05 1.33
N ARG A 28 7.70 11.70 1.97
CA ARG A 28 7.72 10.76 3.11
C ARG A 28 6.89 11.27 4.29
N LEU A 29 6.99 12.56 4.59
CA LEU A 29 6.22 13.19 5.66
C LEU A 29 4.71 13.09 5.40
N PHE A 30 4.24 13.47 4.21
CA PHE A 30 2.81 13.37 3.87
C PHE A 30 2.32 11.93 3.87
N HIS A 31 3.07 11.03 3.24
CA HIS A 31 2.71 9.62 3.15
C HIS A 31 2.63 8.97 4.54
N GLY A 32 3.63 9.16 5.38
CA GLY A 32 3.63 8.67 6.77
C GLY A 32 2.52 9.31 7.62
N THR A 33 2.23 10.60 7.41
CA THR A 33 1.13 11.29 8.12
C THR A 33 -0.22 10.69 7.75
N HIS A 34 -0.47 10.39 6.47
CA HIS A 34 -1.69 9.72 6.05
C HIS A 34 -1.86 8.35 6.72
N TYR A 35 -0.81 7.50 6.73
CA TYR A 35 -0.85 6.22 7.44
C TYR A 35 -1.09 6.39 8.95
N MET A 36 -0.45 7.37 9.59
CA MET A 36 -0.62 7.63 11.02
C MET A 36 -2.05 8.07 11.35
N ILE A 37 -2.63 9.01 10.61
CA ILE A 37 -4.02 9.44 10.80
C ILE A 37 -4.96 8.26 10.54
N GLY A 38 -4.71 7.51 9.46
CA GLY A 38 -5.44 6.28 9.13
C GLY A 38 -5.47 5.30 10.29
N GLY A 39 -4.31 4.92 10.82
CA GLY A 39 -4.19 3.97 11.93
C GLY A 39 -4.82 4.45 13.23
N LEU A 40 -4.58 5.71 13.62
CA LEU A 40 -5.11 6.26 14.87
C LEU A 40 -6.64 6.35 14.86
N THR A 41 -7.23 6.78 13.75
CA THR A 41 -8.69 6.83 13.60
C THR A 41 -9.30 5.44 13.55
N PHE A 42 -8.65 4.46 12.92
CA PHE A 42 -9.11 3.07 12.92
C PHE A 42 -9.11 2.43 14.31
N VAL A 43 -8.03 2.59 15.07
CA VAL A 43 -7.95 2.10 16.45
C VAL A 43 -9.02 2.78 17.32
N SER A 44 -9.16 4.09 17.20
CA SER A 44 -10.18 4.86 17.94
C SER A 44 -11.61 4.43 17.57
N GLY A 45 -11.87 4.22 16.27
CA GLY A 45 -13.13 3.73 15.75
C GLY A 45 -13.47 2.34 16.28
N SER A 46 -12.49 1.43 16.29
CA SER A 46 -12.64 0.06 16.83
C SER A 46 -13.07 0.08 18.30
N CYS A 47 -12.49 0.96 19.13
CA CYS A 47 -12.87 1.10 20.54
C CYS A 47 -14.35 1.49 20.72
N MET A 48 -14.97 2.21 19.77
CA MET A 48 -16.38 2.58 19.86
C MET A 48 -17.34 1.39 19.72
N TYR A 49 -16.87 0.28 19.15
CA TYR A 49 -17.65 -0.95 18.98
C TYR A 49 -17.53 -1.92 20.16
N PHE A 50 -16.82 -1.55 21.24
CA PHE A 50 -16.84 -2.36 22.46
C PHE A 50 -18.21 -2.27 23.17
N PRO A 51 -18.79 -3.39 23.64
CA PRO A 51 -20.07 -3.39 24.35
C PRO A 51 -20.11 -2.44 25.54
N SER A 52 -19.02 -2.29 26.28
CA SER A 52 -18.93 -1.33 27.38
C SER A 52 -19.04 0.13 26.94
N VAL A 53 -18.77 0.45 25.68
CA VAL A 53 -18.85 1.81 25.13
C VAL A 53 -20.21 2.03 24.47
N TYR A 54 -20.60 1.20 23.50
CA TYR A 54 -21.85 1.46 22.76
C TYR A 54 -23.12 1.23 23.58
N ASN A 55 -23.09 0.40 24.63
CA ASN A 55 -24.23 0.27 25.53
C ASN A 55 -24.42 1.51 26.43
N ASN A 56 -23.35 2.29 26.65
CA ASN A 56 -23.37 3.50 27.49
C ASN A 56 -23.57 4.79 26.68
N TYR A 57 -23.16 4.81 25.41
CA TYR A 57 -23.20 5.99 24.55
C TYR A 57 -23.92 5.68 23.23
N SER A 58 -25.14 6.21 23.06
CA SER A 58 -25.96 5.98 21.86
C SER A 58 -25.32 6.47 20.55
N SER A 59 -24.40 7.43 20.62
CA SER A 59 -23.66 7.96 19.47
C SER A 59 -22.40 7.15 19.13
N ALA A 60 -21.98 6.19 19.97
CA ALA A 60 -20.71 5.48 19.80
C ALA A 60 -20.59 4.81 18.44
N LEU A 61 -21.59 4.03 18.02
CA LEU A 61 -21.57 3.34 16.72
C LEU A 61 -21.48 4.32 15.55
N SER A 62 -22.17 5.47 15.65
CA SER A 62 -22.08 6.51 14.62
C SER A 62 -20.69 7.13 14.56
N ILE A 63 -20.08 7.42 15.71
CA ILE A 63 -18.72 7.95 15.79
C ILE A 63 -17.73 6.92 15.24
N GLY A 64 -17.89 5.64 15.60
CA GLY A 64 -17.09 4.53 15.11
C GLY A 64 -17.10 4.43 13.58
N GLY A 65 -18.28 4.42 12.96
CA GLY A 65 -18.41 4.37 11.49
C GLY A 65 -17.75 5.57 10.79
N TRP A 66 -17.89 6.78 11.33
CA TRP A 66 -17.22 7.96 10.80
C TRP A 66 -15.69 7.91 10.96
N LEU A 67 -15.20 7.45 12.11
CA LEU A 67 -13.77 7.28 12.36
C LEU A 67 -13.16 6.25 11.39
N PHE A 68 -13.84 5.12 11.15
CA PHE A 68 -13.41 4.16 10.13
C PHE A 68 -13.41 4.78 8.72
N THR A 69 -14.42 5.57 8.37
CA THR A 69 -14.50 6.23 7.06
C THR A 69 -13.34 7.19 6.84
N ILE A 70 -13.05 8.04 7.83
CA ILE A 70 -11.92 8.97 7.79
C ILE A 70 -10.60 8.19 7.70
N GLY A 71 -10.43 7.16 8.52
CA GLY A 71 -9.21 6.36 8.53
C GLY A 71 -8.93 5.68 7.21
N SER A 72 -9.94 4.99 6.65
CA SER A 72 -9.87 4.33 5.36
C SER A 72 -9.62 5.30 4.20
N PHE A 73 -10.17 6.53 4.26
CA PHE A 73 -9.87 7.57 3.28
C PHE A 73 -8.38 7.95 3.30
N PHE A 74 -7.77 8.13 4.48
CA PHE A 74 -6.35 8.44 4.58
C PHE A 74 -5.45 7.27 4.17
N PHE A 75 -5.82 6.02 4.47
CA PHE A 75 -5.12 4.86 3.92
C PHE A 75 -5.18 4.83 2.38
N LEU A 76 -6.36 5.06 1.80
CA LEU A 76 -6.51 5.15 0.35
C LEU A 76 -5.64 6.26 -0.25
N LEU A 77 -5.55 7.43 0.37
CA LEU A 77 -4.64 8.49 -0.09
C LEU A 77 -3.17 8.06 -0.02
N ALA A 78 -2.76 7.38 1.05
CA ALA A 78 -1.41 6.86 1.18
C ALA A 78 -1.07 5.85 0.08
N ASP A 79 -1.95 4.87 -0.16
CA ASP A 79 -1.78 3.86 -1.21
C ASP A 79 -1.83 4.45 -2.62
N LEU A 80 -2.73 5.39 -2.89
CA LEU A 80 -2.80 6.07 -4.19
C LEU A 80 -1.55 6.91 -4.44
N GLN A 81 -1.01 7.57 -3.42
CA GLN A 81 0.25 8.31 -3.51
C GLN A 81 1.42 7.38 -3.80
N GLU A 82 1.49 6.22 -3.13
CA GLU A 82 2.50 5.18 -3.37
C GLU A 82 2.38 4.60 -4.79
N TRP A 83 1.17 4.19 -5.19
CA TRP A 83 0.90 3.69 -6.53
C TRP A 83 1.25 4.72 -7.61
N TRP A 84 0.83 5.98 -7.46
CA TRP A 84 1.14 7.03 -8.43
C TRP A 84 2.65 7.20 -8.63
N TYR A 85 3.42 7.06 -7.55
CA TYR A 85 4.86 7.19 -7.58
C TYR A 85 5.56 6.00 -8.27
N TYR A 86 5.02 4.79 -8.10
CA TYR A 86 5.62 3.53 -8.55
C TYR A 86 4.91 2.83 -9.70
N ARG A 87 3.90 3.45 -10.33
CA ARG A 87 3.13 2.86 -11.45
C ARG A 87 3.94 2.63 -12.73
N VAL A 88 5.17 3.12 -12.82
CA VAL A 88 5.95 3.10 -14.07
C VAL A 88 6.17 1.66 -14.51
N GLY A 89 5.95 1.40 -15.79
CA GLY A 89 5.97 0.04 -16.36
C GLY A 89 4.60 -0.64 -16.38
N CYS A 90 3.58 -0.10 -15.69
CA CYS A 90 2.18 -0.51 -15.85
C CYS A 90 1.54 0.06 -17.13
N CYS A 91 0.26 -0.23 -17.31
CA CYS A 91 -0.57 0.37 -18.36
C CYS A 91 -0.46 1.91 -18.32
N PHE A 92 -0.35 2.53 -19.49
CA PHE A 92 -0.38 3.99 -19.68
C PHE A 92 0.88 4.78 -19.28
N ASP A 93 2.03 4.12 -19.08
CA ASP A 93 3.29 4.82 -18.79
C ASP A 93 4.42 4.56 -19.81
N GLY A 94 4.09 4.70 -21.09
CA GLY A 94 5.09 4.57 -22.16
C GLY A 94 6.19 5.65 -22.09
N LYS A 95 5.87 6.84 -21.55
CA LYS A 95 6.80 7.98 -21.47
C LYS A 95 7.99 7.69 -20.56
N TYR A 96 7.75 7.11 -19.37
CA TYR A 96 8.81 6.87 -18.40
C TYR A 96 9.43 5.46 -18.51
N ARG A 97 8.90 4.61 -19.38
CA ARG A 97 9.38 3.23 -19.58
C ARG A 97 10.84 3.15 -20.01
N SER A 98 11.24 3.89 -21.05
CA SER A 98 12.63 3.82 -21.55
C SER A 98 13.63 4.30 -20.51
N TYR A 99 13.24 5.27 -19.69
CA TYR A 99 14.05 5.74 -18.56
C TYR A 99 14.15 4.69 -17.46
N LEU A 100 13.04 4.05 -17.07
CA LEU A 100 13.07 2.93 -16.12
C LEU A 100 13.99 1.80 -16.62
N GLU A 101 13.87 1.43 -17.90
CA GLU A 101 14.67 0.39 -18.53
C GLU A 101 16.16 0.74 -18.58
N SER A 102 16.53 1.99 -18.91
CA SER A 102 17.93 2.42 -18.97
C SER A 102 18.59 2.48 -17.60
N GLN A 103 17.82 2.75 -16.55
CA GLN A 103 18.32 2.76 -15.18
C GLN A 103 18.43 1.33 -14.61
N ASN A 104 17.60 0.39 -15.07
CA ASN A 104 17.53 -0.97 -14.52
C ASN A 104 17.94 -2.05 -15.53
N VAL A 105 18.90 -1.77 -16.41
CA VAL A 105 19.31 -2.69 -17.51
C VAL A 105 19.64 -4.08 -16.99
N ASN A 106 20.30 -4.16 -15.84
CA ASN A 106 20.68 -5.43 -15.23
C ASN A 106 19.52 -6.11 -14.49
N ARG A 107 18.52 -5.38 -13.98
CA ARG A 107 17.48 -5.99 -13.14
C ARG A 107 16.48 -6.85 -13.92
N PHE A 108 16.22 -6.49 -15.18
CA PHE A 108 15.23 -7.19 -15.99
C PHE A 108 15.84 -8.40 -16.69
N ARG A 109 15.32 -9.59 -16.39
CA ARG A 109 15.83 -10.85 -16.97
C ARG A 109 15.28 -11.09 -18.35
N HIS A 110 14.06 -10.60 -18.62
CA HIS A 110 13.35 -10.88 -19.85
C HIS A 110 13.30 -9.66 -20.78
N PRO A 111 13.44 -9.88 -22.10
CA PRO A 111 13.31 -8.82 -23.10
C PRO A 111 11.96 -8.08 -22.99
N SER A 112 12.00 -6.77 -23.20
CA SER A 112 10.87 -5.84 -23.03
C SER A 112 9.66 -6.13 -23.93
N ASN A 113 9.88 -6.85 -25.03
CA ASN A 113 8.85 -7.27 -25.98
C ASN A 113 8.10 -8.55 -25.55
N THR A 114 8.62 -9.33 -24.60
CA THR A 114 7.97 -10.54 -24.08
C THR A 114 6.90 -10.21 -23.02
N ILE A 115 5.90 -11.08 -22.85
CA ILE A 115 4.87 -10.92 -21.80
C ILE A 115 5.53 -10.89 -20.41
N THR A 116 6.45 -11.81 -20.15
CA THR A 116 7.20 -11.89 -18.89
C THR A 116 7.99 -10.61 -18.63
N GLY A 117 8.72 -10.09 -19.63
CA GLY A 117 9.45 -8.83 -19.48
C GLY A 117 8.54 -7.63 -19.24
N ARG A 118 7.35 -7.59 -19.85
CA ARG A 118 6.35 -6.54 -19.56
C ARG A 118 5.85 -6.65 -18.11
N TYR A 119 5.58 -7.86 -17.64
CA TYR A 119 5.16 -8.09 -16.26
C TYR A 119 6.24 -7.67 -15.26
N GLU A 120 7.52 -8.04 -15.47
CA GLU A 120 8.63 -7.64 -14.58
C GLU A 120 8.72 -6.12 -14.40
N ARG A 121 8.42 -5.35 -15.44
CA ARG A 121 8.41 -3.87 -15.39
C ARG A 121 7.17 -3.32 -14.69
N ALA A 122 6.03 -4.00 -14.82
CA ALA A 122 4.77 -3.61 -14.21
C ALA A 122 4.61 -4.09 -12.75
N GLU A 123 5.42 -5.05 -12.32
CA GLU A 123 5.26 -5.83 -11.09
C GLU A 123 4.99 -4.96 -9.86
N VAL A 124 5.83 -3.95 -9.67
CA VAL A 124 5.77 -3.04 -8.53
C VAL A 124 4.49 -2.22 -8.55
N GLY A 125 4.15 -1.63 -9.70
CA GLY A 125 2.95 -0.82 -9.83
C GLY A 125 1.66 -1.64 -9.71
N ILE A 126 1.64 -2.90 -10.18
CA ILE A 126 0.50 -3.81 -10.00
C ILE A 126 0.30 -4.13 -8.52
N ASN A 127 1.37 -4.37 -7.77
CA ASN A 127 1.28 -4.61 -6.33
C ASN A 127 0.69 -3.38 -5.60
N PHE A 128 1.24 -2.19 -5.81
CA PHE A 128 0.72 -0.98 -5.15
C PHE A 128 -0.72 -0.64 -5.58
N PHE A 129 -1.07 -0.90 -6.85
CA PHE A 129 -2.45 -0.79 -7.30
C PHE A 129 -3.38 -1.75 -6.55
N THR A 130 -2.92 -2.98 -6.30
CA THR A 130 -3.66 -3.97 -5.50
C THR A 130 -3.90 -3.46 -4.08
N SER A 131 -2.90 -2.83 -3.45
CA SER A 131 -3.03 -2.15 -2.15
C SER A 131 -4.11 -1.06 -2.19
N ALA A 132 -4.04 -0.17 -3.18
CA ALA A 132 -5.00 0.92 -3.36
C ALA A 132 -6.43 0.41 -3.58
N CYS A 133 -6.62 -0.66 -4.36
CA CYS A 133 -7.90 -1.32 -4.51
C CYS A 133 -8.42 -1.87 -3.16
N GLY A 134 -7.55 -2.51 -2.37
CA GLY A 134 -7.90 -2.98 -1.03
C GLY A 134 -8.37 -1.85 -0.11
N SER A 135 -7.63 -0.74 -0.07
CA SER A 135 -8.01 0.45 0.71
C SER A 135 -9.28 1.14 0.20
N ALA A 136 -9.54 1.12 -1.11
CA ALA A 136 -10.79 1.61 -1.67
C ALA A 136 -12.00 0.77 -1.21
N LEU A 137 -11.84 -0.55 -1.13
CA LEU A 137 -12.86 -1.45 -0.59
C LEU A 137 -13.06 -1.21 0.92
N TYR A 138 -12.00 -0.99 1.69
CA TYR A 138 -12.11 -0.57 3.09
C TYR A 138 -12.90 0.74 3.25
N LEU A 139 -12.64 1.73 2.40
CA LEU A 139 -13.39 2.98 2.43
C LEU A 139 -14.87 2.74 2.12
N ALA A 140 -15.18 1.98 1.07
CA ALA A 140 -16.55 1.63 0.72
C ALA A 140 -17.26 0.89 1.87
N GLY A 141 -16.61 -0.11 2.47
CA GLY A 141 -17.15 -0.84 3.62
C GLY A 141 -17.35 0.05 4.84
N SER A 142 -16.39 0.94 5.12
CA SER A 142 -16.45 1.84 6.29
C SER A 142 -17.64 2.80 6.23
N ILE A 143 -17.98 3.28 5.02
CA ILE A 143 -19.15 4.12 4.80
C ILE A 143 -20.43 3.37 5.17
N LEU A 144 -20.52 2.07 4.86
CA LEU A 144 -21.69 1.24 5.17
C LEU A 144 -21.86 0.94 6.67
N PHE A 145 -20.86 1.21 7.50
CA PHE A 145 -20.99 1.15 8.96
C PHE A 145 -21.61 2.40 9.58
N ILE A 146 -21.84 3.47 8.81
CA ILE A 146 -22.58 4.62 9.29
C ILE A 146 -24.05 4.20 9.50
N PRO A 147 -24.69 4.52 10.65
CA PRO A 147 -26.04 4.03 10.98
C PRO A 147 -27.13 4.31 9.94
N THR A 148 -26.94 5.33 9.08
CA THR A 148 -27.82 5.60 7.93
C THR A 148 -27.94 4.41 6.97
N PHE A 149 -26.92 3.53 6.91
CA PHE A 149 -26.86 2.34 6.07
C PHE A 149 -27.02 1.02 6.85
N LYS A 150 -27.72 1.03 7.99
CA LYS A 150 -27.88 -0.14 8.87
C LYS A 150 -28.30 -1.45 8.18
N ASP A 151 -29.07 -1.37 7.09
CA ASP A 151 -29.54 -2.56 6.35
C ASP A 151 -28.47 -3.13 5.40
N GLN A 152 -27.32 -2.47 5.29
CA GLN A 152 -26.19 -2.83 4.42
C GLN A 152 -24.94 -3.22 5.22
N LEU A 153 -25.05 -3.46 6.53
CA LEU A 153 -23.90 -3.81 7.39
C LEU A 153 -23.16 -5.05 6.89
N VAL A 154 -23.89 -6.11 6.53
CA VAL A 154 -23.32 -7.36 5.99
C VAL A 154 -22.55 -7.09 4.69
N LEU A 155 -23.07 -6.20 3.82
CA LEU A 155 -22.36 -5.81 2.60
C LEU A 155 -21.07 -5.04 2.94
N GLY A 156 -21.11 -4.19 3.96
CA GLY A 156 -19.93 -3.52 4.52
C GLY A 156 -18.86 -4.50 4.97
N GLU A 157 -19.23 -5.51 5.76
CA GLU A 157 -18.34 -6.58 6.22
C GLU A 157 -17.67 -7.31 5.05
N TRP A 158 -18.42 -7.65 3.99
CA TRP A 158 -17.85 -8.26 2.79
C TRP A 158 -16.83 -7.37 2.09
N PHE A 159 -17.10 -6.07 1.98
CA PHE A 159 -16.12 -5.13 1.41
C PHE A 159 -14.83 -5.10 2.22
N PHE A 160 -14.93 -5.14 3.55
CA PHE A 160 -13.75 -5.27 4.39
C PHE A 160 -13.04 -6.60 4.19
N ILE A 161 -13.72 -7.75 4.22
CA ILE A 161 -13.09 -9.07 4.02
C ILE A 161 -12.29 -9.13 2.71
N ILE A 162 -12.90 -8.68 1.61
CA ILE A 162 -12.26 -8.65 0.29
C ILE A 162 -11.10 -7.63 0.28
N GLY A 163 -11.31 -6.45 0.86
CA GLY A 163 -10.28 -5.42 1.01
C GLY A 163 -9.06 -5.90 1.81
N SER A 164 -9.28 -6.56 2.95
CA SER A 164 -8.25 -7.16 3.80
C SER A 164 -7.45 -8.20 3.03
N THR A 165 -8.11 -9.00 2.19
CA THR A 165 -7.44 -10.00 1.35
C THR A 165 -6.50 -9.33 0.35
N PHE A 166 -6.94 -8.24 -0.30
CA PHE A 166 -6.12 -7.50 -1.26
C PHE A 166 -4.91 -6.86 -0.59
N ILE A 167 -5.12 -6.23 0.57
CA ILE A 167 -4.03 -5.65 1.38
C ILE A 167 -3.06 -6.75 1.80
N TYR A 168 -3.54 -7.85 2.37
CA TYR A 168 -2.69 -8.96 2.81
C TYR A 168 -1.82 -9.51 1.69
N VAL A 169 -2.40 -9.78 0.52
CA VAL A 169 -1.67 -10.26 -0.67
C VAL A 169 -0.65 -9.23 -1.13
N SER A 170 -1.03 -7.95 -1.18
CA SER A 170 -0.14 -6.84 -1.55
C SER A 170 1.07 -6.75 -0.62
N GLN A 171 0.84 -6.70 0.71
CA GLN A 171 1.91 -6.61 1.70
C GLN A 171 2.79 -7.87 1.72
N GLY A 172 2.18 -9.06 1.65
CA GLY A 172 2.92 -10.32 1.54
C GLY A 172 3.83 -10.35 0.31
N TRP A 173 3.37 -9.79 -0.81
CA TRP A 173 4.18 -9.65 -2.01
C TRP A 173 5.29 -8.60 -1.84
N LYS A 174 5.05 -7.47 -1.18
CA LYS A 174 6.12 -6.49 -0.85
C LYS A 174 7.22 -7.14 -0.02
N LEU A 175 6.84 -7.85 1.04
CA LEU A 175 7.76 -8.59 1.92
C LEU A 175 8.53 -9.66 1.14
N TYR A 176 7.86 -10.45 0.32
CA TYR A 176 8.51 -11.46 -0.51
C TYR A 176 9.56 -10.83 -1.46
N ARG A 177 9.25 -9.68 -2.08
CA ARG A 177 10.22 -8.96 -2.90
C ARG A 177 11.40 -8.45 -2.08
N ALA A 178 11.15 -7.86 -0.91
CA ALA A 178 12.20 -7.38 -0.03
C ALA A 178 13.15 -8.52 0.38
N ALA A 179 12.62 -9.71 0.67
CA ALA A 179 13.43 -10.90 0.93
C ALA A 179 14.20 -11.40 -0.28
N CYS A 180 13.76 -11.10 -1.50
CA CYS A 180 14.44 -11.47 -2.74
C CYS A 180 15.42 -10.38 -3.22
N THR A 181 15.39 -9.16 -2.69
CA THR A 181 16.30 -8.08 -3.14
C THR A 181 17.67 -8.23 -2.47
N ASN A 182 18.71 -8.49 -3.26
CA ASN A 182 20.09 -8.55 -2.79
C ASN A 182 20.86 -7.28 -3.19
N ILE A 183 21.19 -6.44 -2.20
CA ILE A 183 21.89 -5.15 -2.39
C ILE A 183 23.28 -5.30 -3.04
N THR A 184 23.92 -6.46 -2.87
CA THR A 184 25.26 -6.70 -3.45
C THR A 184 25.20 -7.23 -4.88
N ASN A 185 24.06 -7.77 -5.30
CA ASN A 185 23.90 -8.39 -6.61
C ASN A 185 22.43 -8.34 -7.05
N ASP A 186 22.08 -7.34 -7.86
CA ASP A 186 20.71 -7.13 -8.37
C ASP A 186 20.18 -8.29 -9.23
N GLN A 187 21.05 -9.18 -9.71
CA GLN A 187 20.67 -10.38 -10.47
C GLN A 187 20.28 -11.56 -9.57
N ASP A 188 20.63 -11.51 -8.28
CA ASP A 188 20.33 -12.57 -7.33
C ASP A 188 18.99 -12.29 -6.65
N HIS A 189 17.93 -12.94 -7.14
CA HIS A 189 16.60 -12.83 -6.52
C HIS A 189 16.23 -14.04 -5.67
N LYS A 190 17.22 -14.70 -5.06
CA LYS A 190 16.94 -15.78 -4.11
C LYS A 190 16.37 -15.18 -2.83
N PHE A 191 15.28 -15.77 -2.36
CA PHE A 191 14.70 -15.44 -1.06
C PHE A 191 15.71 -15.70 0.06
N ARG A 192 16.01 -14.68 0.88
CA ARG A 192 16.85 -14.80 2.07
C ARG A 192 16.30 -13.92 3.18
N PHE A 193 16.09 -14.49 4.37
CA PHE A 193 15.67 -13.71 5.53
C PHE A 193 16.68 -12.62 5.93
N SER A 194 17.97 -12.82 5.65
CA SER A 194 19.00 -11.80 5.87
C SER A 194 18.75 -10.52 5.09
N ASN A 195 18.05 -10.58 3.95
CA ASN A 195 17.77 -9.41 3.13
C ASN A 195 16.83 -8.43 3.83
N TYR A 196 15.94 -8.93 4.72
CA TYR A 196 15.09 -8.06 5.53
C TYR A 196 15.86 -7.16 6.50
N LEU A 197 17.05 -7.58 6.94
CA LEU A 197 17.87 -6.78 7.85
C LEU A 197 18.34 -5.48 7.19
N ASN A 198 18.35 -5.43 5.86
CA ASN A 198 18.72 -4.25 5.11
C ASN A 198 17.57 -3.23 4.99
N ASP A 199 16.32 -3.65 5.25
CA ASP A 199 15.14 -2.79 5.17
C ASP A 199 14.14 -3.11 6.29
N LEU A 200 14.64 -3.01 7.53
CA LEU A 200 13.83 -3.19 8.73
C LEU A 200 12.60 -2.25 8.80
N PRO A 201 12.70 -0.96 8.38
CA PRO A 201 11.53 -0.09 8.36
C PRO A 201 10.42 -0.61 7.45
N ALA A 202 10.73 -1.05 6.22
CA ALA A 202 9.72 -1.61 5.33
C ALA A 202 9.14 -2.92 5.89
N LEU A 203 9.97 -3.80 6.44
CA LEU A 203 9.49 -5.02 7.11
C LEU A 203 8.50 -4.68 8.23
N GLY A 204 8.80 -3.68 9.06
CA GLY A 204 7.91 -3.23 10.12
C GLY A 204 6.59 -2.74 9.56
N VAL A 205 6.63 -1.76 8.65
CA VAL A 205 5.42 -1.14 8.09
C VAL A 205 4.56 -2.16 7.35
N ASP A 206 5.11 -2.87 6.38
CA ASP A 206 4.36 -3.82 5.54
C ASP A 206 3.94 -5.07 6.36
N GLY A 207 4.79 -5.51 7.29
CA GLY A 207 4.50 -6.63 8.19
C GLY A 207 3.34 -6.34 9.13
N PHE A 208 3.34 -5.18 9.80
CA PHE A 208 2.24 -4.80 10.68
C PHE A 208 0.97 -4.46 9.90
N ALA A 209 1.07 -3.84 8.73
CA ALA A 209 -0.09 -3.62 7.86
C ALA A 209 -0.72 -4.95 7.41
N GLY A 210 0.09 -5.91 6.98
CA GLY A 210 -0.36 -7.25 6.61
C GLY A 210 -1.00 -7.99 7.79
N LEU A 211 -0.39 -7.91 8.98
CA LEU A 211 -0.94 -8.51 10.20
C LEU A 211 -2.29 -7.88 10.59
N GLY A 212 -2.43 -6.56 10.45
CA GLY A 212 -3.71 -5.87 10.64
C GLY A 212 -4.79 -6.39 9.69
N GLY A 213 -4.45 -6.62 8.42
CA GLY A 213 -5.35 -7.25 7.44
C GLY A 213 -5.81 -8.65 7.88
N VAL A 214 -4.89 -9.49 8.40
CA VAL A 214 -5.23 -10.83 8.90
C VAL A 214 -6.15 -10.76 10.12
N PHE A 215 -5.85 -9.90 11.09
CA PHE A 215 -6.70 -9.78 12.28
C PHE A 215 -8.09 -9.29 11.95
N TYR A 216 -8.22 -8.40 10.97
CA TYR A 216 -9.54 -7.98 10.51
C TYR A 216 -10.29 -9.12 9.84
N PHE A 217 -9.64 -9.86 8.93
CA PHE A 217 -10.25 -11.02 8.27
C PHE A 217 -10.74 -12.06 9.29
N ILE A 218 -9.92 -12.39 10.28
CA ILE A 218 -10.29 -13.36 11.33
C ILE A 218 -11.37 -12.79 12.26
N GLY A 219 -11.26 -11.52 12.66
CA GLY A 219 -12.21 -10.89 13.59
C GLY A 219 -13.59 -10.62 13.01
N THR A 220 -13.74 -10.71 11.68
CA THR A 220 -15.03 -10.52 10.99
C THR A 220 -15.78 -11.85 10.77
N ILE A 221 -15.09 -13.00 10.88
CA ILE A 221 -15.69 -14.35 10.76
C ILE A 221 -16.17 -14.82 12.13
#